data_AF-A0A9P4XQC5-F1
#
_entry.id   AF-A0A9P4XQC5-F1
#
_cell.length_a   1.000
_cell.length_b   1.000
_cell.length_c   1.000
_cell.angle_alpha   90.00
_cell.angle_beta   90.00
_cell.angle_gamma   90.00
#
_symmetry.space_group_name_H-M   'P 1'
#
loop_
_entity.id
_entity.type
_entity.pdbx_description
1 polymer ?
#
loop_
_entity_poly.entity_id
_entity_poly.type
_entity_poly.pdbx_seq_one_letter_code
_entity_poly.pdbx_strand_id
1 'polypeptide(L)'
;MAHFDMITFGWELELIVHLQEGETDSAGLQTVRLRELALSLKRQAPGLPIAAECAHHENSTCCICKDAPPEFRSYALRVFTPATPLFTPESNSENLYFHVKREMLSVPENKFGKRIAHGFEITSPILDNHELKSGFAKTWQIVSALRNSDLSISAHKRCGLHIHVGVKTGMTLSIAKKAVTLVMLLEQPLFAAFSSTARAEDPTWFNYIGDKSCFAIDAEDAVRHCYSITKDNTAADLLKHLPIRPSQIKPAMWNHYSAYKWYLTLDHIWKIPNTWRLFTGLLTDNGGKTSLAICTRTKDGKSVGEWDVYGLDGTDRLEGSQTTIEFRYPPMSFDTEFIKNWVEISCRIVAIATHDTPFFSQVAAGLLHELQRDEKPSDLPKWARLLIALGLGHQIGFWTQQLRRFEAGETIRFLDSDGFVLPNISWK
;
A
#
# COMPACT_ATOMS: atom_id res chain seq x y z
N MET A 1 -6.31 -23.25 7.79
CA MET A 1 -5.92 -22.52 6.56
C MET A 1 -6.65 -21.19 6.57
N ALA A 2 -5.98 -20.06 6.39
CA ALA A 2 -6.68 -18.78 6.40
C ALA A 2 -7.58 -18.64 5.16
N HIS A 3 -8.74 -18.01 5.32
CA HIS A 3 -9.70 -17.75 4.26
C HIS A 3 -9.24 -16.61 3.35
N PHE A 4 -8.14 -16.86 2.66
CA PHE A 4 -7.57 -16.03 1.62
C PHE A 4 -8.56 -15.72 0.49
N ASP A 5 -9.55 -16.60 0.26
CA ASP A 5 -10.55 -16.44 -0.79
C ASP A 5 -11.50 -15.23 -0.60
N MET A 6 -11.56 -14.67 0.62
CA MET A 6 -12.35 -13.48 0.97
C MET A 6 -11.60 -12.16 0.79
N ILE A 7 -10.30 -12.21 0.49
CA ILE A 7 -9.46 -11.03 0.33
C ILE A 7 -9.44 -10.60 -1.14
N THR A 8 -9.48 -9.28 -1.34
CA THR A 8 -9.13 -8.64 -2.60
C THR A 8 -7.92 -7.74 -2.39
N PHE A 9 -7.18 -7.47 -3.45
CA PHE A 9 -6.08 -6.53 -3.38
C PHE A 9 -5.91 -5.77 -4.69
N GLY A 10 -5.21 -4.65 -4.61
CA GLY A 10 -4.65 -3.94 -5.75
C GLY A 10 -3.27 -3.45 -5.38
N TRP A 11 -2.48 -3.08 -6.38
CA TRP A 11 -1.19 -2.43 -6.17
C TRP A 11 -1.09 -1.17 -7.02
N GLU A 12 -0.25 -0.25 -6.59
CA GLU A 12 0.11 0.96 -7.32
C GLU A 12 1.63 1.06 -7.43
N LEU A 13 2.15 1.29 -8.64
CA LEU A 13 3.57 1.41 -8.94
C LEU A 13 3.88 2.85 -9.38
N GLU A 14 4.60 3.60 -8.56
CA GLU A 14 5.09 4.93 -8.90
C GLU A 14 6.37 4.83 -9.75
N LEU A 15 6.44 5.57 -10.85
CA LEU A 15 7.61 5.57 -11.73
C LEU A 15 7.80 6.92 -12.42
N ILE A 16 8.98 7.10 -13.02
CA ILE A 16 9.39 8.34 -13.67
C ILE A 16 9.65 8.04 -15.15
N VAL A 17 9.06 8.84 -16.05
CA VAL A 17 9.35 8.79 -17.49
C VAL A 17 10.06 10.06 -17.90
N HIS A 18 11.25 9.92 -18.48
CA HIS A 18 12.11 11.02 -18.88
C HIS A 18 11.70 11.67 -20.19
N LEU A 19 11.99 12.96 -20.30
CA LEU A 19 11.86 13.70 -21.54
C LEU A 19 12.94 13.25 -22.54
N GLN A 20 12.61 13.35 -23.82
CA GLN A 20 13.59 13.17 -24.89
C GLN A 20 14.41 14.45 -25.09
N GLU A 21 15.57 14.31 -25.74
CA GLU A 21 16.41 15.45 -26.09
C GLU A 21 15.63 16.48 -26.93
N GLY A 22 15.72 17.75 -26.55
CA GLY A 22 15.02 18.86 -27.21
C GLY A 22 13.60 19.11 -26.72
N GLU A 23 13.03 18.22 -25.90
CA GLU A 23 11.72 18.45 -25.31
C GLU A 23 11.74 19.39 -24.10
N THR A 24 10.62 20.06 -23.86
CA THR A 24 10.44 20.97 -22.74
C THR A 24 9.29 20.52 -21.84
N ASP A 25 9.53 20.50 -20.54
CA ASP A 25 8.51 20.24 -19.51
C ASP A 25 7.28 21.13 -19.72
N SER A 26 6.14 20.49 -19.94
CA SER A 26 4.83 21.13 -20.05
C SER A 26 3.72 20.14 -19.70
N ALA A 27 2.58 20.66 -19.25
CA ALA A 27 1.40 19.82 -18.98
C ALA A 27 0.93 19.05 -20.22
N GLY A 28 1.06 19.65 -21.41
CA GLY A 28 0.75 18.99 -22.68
C GLY A 28 1.65 17.79 -22.95
N LEU A 29 2.96 17.95 -22.75
CA LEU A 29 3.93 16.87 -22.92
C LEU A 29 3.77 15.76 -21.89
N GLN A 30 3.51 16.09 -20.63
CA GLN A 30 3.18 15.09 -19.59
C GLN A 30 2.02 14.20 -20.04
N THR A 31 1.00 14.82 -20.62
CA THR A 31 -0.19 14.13 -21.08
C THR A 31 0.10 13.24 -22.30
N VAL A 32 1.03 13.65 -23.18
CA VAL A 32 1.54 12.82 -24.28
C VAL A 32 2.31 11.61 -23.73
N ARG A 33 3.22 11.80 -22.77
CA ARG A 33 3.99 10.71 -22.16
C ARG A 33 3.10 9.70 -21.43
N LEU A 34 2.04 10.17 -20.76
CA LEU A 34 1.04 9.30 -20.15
C LEU A 34 0.37 8.39 -21.19
N ARG A 35 -0.06 8.96 -22.33
CA ARG A 35 -0.65 8.19 -23.44
C ARG A 35 0.34 7.18 -24.02
N GLU A 36 1.60 7.57 -24.22
CA GLU A 36 2.62 6.68 -24.76
C GLU A 36 2.94 5.53 -23.82
N LEU A 37 2.97 5.77 -22.51
CA LEU A 37 3.14 4.72 -21.51
C LEU A 37 1.99 3.71 -21.59
N ALA A 38 0.73 4.18 -21.61
CA ALA A 38 -0.43 3.30 -21.77
C ALA A 38 -0.41 2.52 -23.11
N LEU A 39 -0.01 3.17 -24.21
CA LEU A 39 0.16 2.50 -25.50
C LEU A 39 1.28 1.46 -25.49
N SER A 40 2.39 1.73 -24.80
CA SER A 40 3.50 0.79 -24.62
C SER A 40 3.02 -0.46 -23.87
N LEU A 41 2.31 -0.28 -22.76
CA LEU A 41 1.70 -1.38 -22.01
C LEU A 41 0.74 -2.19 -22.88
N LYS A 42 -0.15 -1.54 -23.64
CA LYS A 42 -1.05 -2.23 -24.58
C LYS A 42 -0.29 -3.06 -25.63
N ARG A 43 0.81 -2.53 -26.19
CA ARG A 43 1.59 -3.27 -27.20
C ARG A 43 2.26 -4.51 -26.60
N GLN A 44 2.84 -4.36 -25.41
CA GLN A 44 3.63 -5.41 -24.77
C GLN A 44 2.79 -6.42 -23.99
N ALA A 45 1.58 -6.04 -23.55
CA ALA A 45 0.62 -6.89 -22.84
C ALA A 45 -0.78 -6.79 -23.47
N PRO A 46 -0.96 -7.22 -24.74
CA PRO A 46 -2.18 -6.98 -25.51
C PRO A 46 -3.42 -7.68 -24.95
N GLY A 47 -3.26 -8.71 -24.12
CA GLY A 47 -4.35 -9.44 -23.48
C GLY A 47 -4.87 -8.83 -22.18
N LEU A 48 -4.26 -7.75 -21.69
CA LEU A 48 -4.63 -7.13 -20.42
C LEU A 48 -5.48 -5.86 -20.61
N PRO A 49 -6.43 -5.58 -19.71
CA PRO A 49 -7.24 -4.37 -19.76
C PRO A 49 -6.38 -3.17 -19.37
N ILE A 50 -6.17 -2.23 -20.30
CA ILE A 50 -5.33 -1.04 -20.08
C ILE A 50 -6.19 0.21 -20.26
N ALA A 51 -6.05 1.15 -19.32
CA ALA A 51 -6.67 2.46 -19.40
C ALA A 51 -5.73 3.57 -18.92
N ALA A 52 -6.11 4.82 -19.15
CA ALA A 52 -5.35 6.00 -18.74
C ALA A 52 -6.27 7.09 -18.17
N GLU A 53 -5.78 7.83 -17.17
CA GLU A 53 -6.41 9.06 -16.67
C GLU A 53 -6.40 10.10 -17.78
N CYS A 54 -7.53 10.78 -18.00
CA CYS A 54 -7.62 11.87 -18.96
C CYS A 54 -8.48 13.04 -18.43
N ALA A 55 -8.28 14.24 -18.96
CA ALA A 55 -8.90 15.46 -18.41
C ALA A 55 -10.13 15.95 -19.20
N HIS A 56 -10.72 15.14 -20.08
CA HIS A 56 -11.82 15.57 -20.94
C HIS A 56 -13.19 15.22 -20.34
N HIS A 57 -14.18 16.06 -20.65
CA HIS A 57 -15.60 15.69 -20.52
C HIS A 57 -16.00 14.76 -21.67
N GLU A 58 -17.12 14.03 -21.53
CA GLU A 58 -17.59 13.03 -22.50
C GLU A 58 -17.64 13.55 -23.96
N ASN A 59 -17.88 14.85 -24.14
CA ASN A 59 -18.03 15.51 -25.44
C ASN A 59 -16.76 16.22 -25.97
N SER A 60 -15.61 16.16 -25.27
CA SER A 60 -14.36 16.79 -25.73
C SER A 60 -13.24 15.78 -25.97
N THR A 61 -12.32 16.09 -26.89
CA THR A 61 -11.14 15.26 -27.18
C THR A 61 -9.89 15.90 -26.58
N CYS A 62 -9.22 15.21 -25.66
CA CYS A 62 -7.86 15.54 -25.23
C CYS A 62 -6.82 14.72 -26.02
N CYS A 63 -5.53 15.03 -25.87
CA CYS A 63 -4.46 14.30 -26.56
C CYS A 63 -4.41 12.79 -26.22
N ILE A 64 -4.86 12.39 -25.03
CA ILE A 64 -4.94 10.96 -24.62
C ILE A 64 -6.01 10.23 -25.42
N CYS A 65 -7.14 10.89 -25.65
CA CYS A 65 -8.29 10.37 -26.38
C CYS A 65 -8.24 10.64 -27.88
N LYS A 66 -7.10 11.16 -28.36
CA LYS A 66 -6.85 11.25 -29.79
C LYS A 66 -6.99 9.85 -30.40
N ASP A 67 -7.81 9.77 -31.45
CA ASP A 67 -8.09 8.55 -32.21
C ASP A 67 -8.91 7.49 -31.44
N ALA A 68 -9.48 7.84 -30.28
CA ALA A 68 -10.36 6.96 -29.51
C ALA A 68 -11.76 6.89 -30.12
N PRO A 69 -12.38 5.73 -30.35
CA PRO A 69 -13.81 5.69 -30.63
C PRO A 69 -14.62 6.07 -29.37
N PRO A 70 -15.86 6.60 -29.48
CA PRO A 70 -16.64 7.10 -28.35
C PRO A 70 -16.82 6.09 -27.20
N GLU A 71 -17.04 4.81 -27.51
CA GLU A 71 -17.24 3.71 -26.56
C GLU A 71 -16.02 3.41 -25.67
N PHE A 72 -14.85 3.92 -26.04
CA PHE A 72 -13.62 3.79 -25.25
C PHE A 72 -13.22 5.11 -24.57
N ARG A 73 -14.17 6.04 -24.44
CA ARG A 73 -14.03 7.30 -23.71
C ARG A 73 -15.08 7.28 -22.59
N SER A 74 -14.64 7.43 -21.35
CA SER A 74 -15.51 7.62 -20.19
C SER A 74 -15.03 8.85 -19.42
N TYR A 75 -15.84 9.36 -18.49
CA TYR A 75 -15.46 10.50 -17.67
C TYR A 75 -14.13 10.23 -16.96
N ALA A 76 -13.15 11.10 -17.22
CA ALA A 76 -11.79 11.00 -16.71
C ALA A 76 -10.99 9.72 -17.06
N LEU A 77 -11.49 8.87 -17.98
CA LEU A 77 -10.88 7.59 -18.32
C LEU A 77 -10.86 7.31 -19.83
N ARG A 78 -9.68 6.98 -20.35
CA ARG A 78 -9.46 6.47 -21.70
C ARG A 78 -9.16 4.98 -21.68
N VAL A 79 -9.96 4.19 -22.39
CA VAL A 79 -9.72 2.73 -22.53
C VAL A 79 -8.88 2.42 -23.76
N PHE A 80 -7.75 1.73 -23.57
CA PHE A 80 -6.87 1.27 -24.66
C PHE A 80 -7.13 -0.19 -25.03
N THR A 81 -7.39 -1.01 -24.03
CA THR A 81 -7.79 -2.42 -24.18
C THR A 81 -8.99 -2.65 -23.25
N PRO A 82 -10.15 -3.09 -23.79
CA PRO A 82 -11.36 -3.25 -22.99
C PRO A 82 -11.20 -4.34 -21.93
N ALA A 83 -11.84 -4.15 -20.79
CA ALA A 83 -11.97 -5.20 -19.78
C ALA A 83 -13.14 -6.13 -20.11
N THR A 84 -13.02 -7.40 -19.71
CA THR A 84 -14.19 -8.26 -19.49
C THR A 84 -14.55 -8.14 -18.02
N PRO A 85 -15.46 -7.24 -17.62
CA PRO A 85 -15.76 -7.00 -16.22
C PRO A 85 -16.20 -8.28 -15.52
N LEU A 86 -15.60 -8.59 -14.36
CA LEU A 86 -16.07 -9.67 -13.47
C LEU A 86 -17.39 -9.28 -12.76
N PHE A 87 -17.71 -7.98 -12.72
CA PHE A 87 -18.91 -7.38 -12.15
C PHE A 87 -19.25 -6.10 -12.92
N THR A 88 -20.53 -5.77 -13.08
CA THR A 88 -20.95 -4.49 -13.66
C THR A 88 -20.62 -3.38 -12.65
N PRO A 89 -19.67 -2.47 -12.91
CA PRO A 89 -19.35 -1.44 -11.94
C PRO A 89 -20.50 -0.42 -11.87
N GLU A 90 -21.03 -0.20 -10.66
CA GLU A 90 -22.07 0.82 -10.43
C GLU A 90 -21.49 2.25 -10.42
N SER A 91 -20.17 2.43 -10.31
CA SER A 91 -19.58 3.78 -10.26
C SER A 91 -18.11 3.95 -10.67
N ASN A 92 -17.18 3.04 -10.30
CA ASN A 92 -15.74 3.24 -10.54
C ASN A 92 -15.17 2.26 -11.58
N SER A 93 -15.19 2.70 -12.83
CA SER A 93 -14.70 1.93 -13.99
C SER A 93 -13.17 1.73 -13.99
N GLU A 94 -12.40 2.61 -13.35
CA GLU A 94 -10.92 2.54 -13.30
C GLU A 94 -10.39 1.23 -12.70
N ASN A 95 -11.09 0.69 -11.68
CA ASN A 95 -10.72 -0.53 -10.95
C ASN A 95 -10.78 -1.81 -11.81
N LEU A 96 -11.23 -1.72 -13.06
CA LEU A 96 -11.26 -2.82 -14.03
C LEU A 96 -9.99 -2.89 -14.89
N TYR A 97 -9.13 -1.88 -14.82
CA TYR A 97 -8.00 -1.72 -15.72
C TYR A 97 -6.68 -1.66 -14.96
N PHE A 98 -5.60 -2.00 -15.65
CA PHE A 98 -4.30 -1.43 -15.31
C PHE A 98 -4.32 0.02 -15.78
N HIS A 99 -4.44 0.93 -14.81
CA HIS A 99 -4.77 2.33 -15.06
C HIS A 99 -3.53 3.20 -14.85
N VAL A 100 -3.13 3.88 -15.93
CA VAL A 100 -1.99 4.81 -15.94
C VAL A 100 -2.49 6.20 -15.58
N LYS A 101 -1.97 6.80 -14.51
CA LYS A 101 -2.36 8.14 -14.04
C LYS A 101 -1.15 9.03 -13.77
N ARG A 102 -1.38 10.33 -13.71
CA ARG A 102 -0.34 11.28 -13.29
C ARG A 102 -0.08 11.12 -11.80
N GLU A 103 1.17 11.28 -11.40
CA GLU A 103 1.54 11.26 -9.99
C GLU A 103 2.47 12.42 -9.65
N MET A 104 2.29 13.00 -8.46
CA MET A 104 3.13 14.08 -7.96
C MET A 104 4.39 13.51 -7.29
N LEU A 105 5.35 13.13 -8.13
CA LEU A 105 6.64 12.64 -7.68
C LEU A 105 7.69 13.75 -7.63
N SER A 106 8.67 13.57 -6.73
CA SER A 106 9.98 14.19 -6.88
C SER A 106 10.59 13.65 -8.19
N VAL A 107 10.93 14.53 -9.13
CA VAL A 107 11.51 14.13 -10.43
C VAL A 107 12.87 14.79 -10.63
N PRO A 108 13.76 14.22 -11.44
CA PRO A 108 15.02 14.85 -11.80
C PRO A 108 14.83 16.22 -12.46
N GLU A 109 15.74 17.13 -12.15
CA GLU A 109 15.82 18.47 -12.73
C GLU A 109 17.21 18.66 -13.37
N ASN A 110 17.28 19.45 -14.43
CA ASN A 110 18.56 19.85 -15.01
C ASN A 110 19.24 20.94 -14.18
N LYS A 111 20.45 21.36 -14.60
CA LYS A 111 21.24 22.41 -13.94
C LYS A 111 20.55 23.79 -13.77
N PHE A 112 19.41 24.00 -14.44
CA PHE A 112 18.62 25.22 -14.35
C PHE A 112 17.35 25.05 -13.50
N GLY A 113 17.20 23.94 -12.79
CA GLY A 113 16.01 23.63 -11.98
C GLY A 113 14.76 23.33 -12.82
N LYS A 114 14.92 23.01 -14.12
CA LYS A 114 13.80 22.58 -14.96
C LYS A 114 13.68 21.08 -14.90
N ARG A 115 12.46 20.57 -14.71
CA ARG A 115 12.17 19.13 -14.74
C ARG A 115 12.57 18.55 -16.08
N ILE A 116 13.18 17.38 -16.05
CA ILE A 116 13.55 16.60 -17.24
C ILE A 116 12.81 15.26 -17.29
N ALA A 117 11.81 15.09 -16.44
CA ALA A 117 10.98 13.90 -16.40
C ALA A 117 9.62 14.21 -15.76
N HIS A 118 8.69 13.27 -15.89
CA HIS A 118 7.36 13.33 -15.28
C HIS A 118 7.10 12.09 -14.42
N GLY A 119 6.40 12.29 -13.31
CA GLY A 119 5.92 11.22 -12.45
C GLY A 119 4.60 10.64 -12.94
N PHE A 120 4.50 9.32 -12.88
CA PHE A 120 3.31 8.55 -13.20
C PHE A 120 3.11 7.43 -12.19
N GLU A 121 1.87 6.99 -12.07
CA GLU A 121 1.53 5.79 -11.31
C GLU A 121 0.74 4.83 -12.20
N ILE A 122 0.99 3.54 -12.03
CA ILE A 122 0.18 2.47 -12.62
C ILE A 122 -0.51 1.73 -11.50
N THR A 123 -1.83 1.75 -11.51
CA THR A 123 -2.65 0.98 -10.57
C THR A 123 -3.13 -0.30 -11.23
N SER A 124 -3.18 -1.39 -10.46
CA SER A 124 -3.78 -2.63 -10.92
C SER A 124 -5.31 -2.56 -10.87
N PRO A 125 -6.03 -3.40 -11.62
CA PRO A 125 -7.42 -3.66 -11.30
C PRO A 125 -7.55 -4.27 -9.90
N ILE A 126 -8.78 -4.39 -9.40
CA ILE A 126 -9.04 -5.21 -8.21
C ILE A 126 -8.77 -6.67 -8.57
N LEU A 127 -7.77 -7.24 -7.91
CA LEU A 127 -7.33 -8.62 -8.03
C LEU A 127 -7.85 -9.44 -6.84
N ASP A 128 -7.90 -10.75 -7.02
CA ASP A 128 -8.22 -11.69 -5.96
C ASP A 128 -7.13 -12.76 -5.81
N ASN A 129 -7.35 -13.66 -4.87
CA ASN A 129 -6.36 -14.68 -4.54
C ASN A 129 -6.09 -15.71 -5.64
N HIS A 130 -6.90 -15.76 -6.70
CA HIS A 130 -6.55 -16.55 -7.87
C HIS A 130 -5.27 -16.01 -8.51
N GLU A 131 -5.08 -14.70 -8.56
CA GLU A 131 -3.87 -14.08 -9.10
C GLU A 131 -2.62 -14.43 -8.27
N LEU A 132 -2.73 -14.47 -6.93
CA LEU A 132 -1.63 -14.92 -6.07
C LEU A 132 -1.29 -16.41 -6.29
N LYS A 133 -2.33 -17.26 -6.37
CA LYS A 133 -2.19 -18.71 -6.59
C LYS A 133 -1.62 -19.04 -7.98
N SER A 134 -1.94 -18.25 -9.00
CA SER A 134 -1.43 -18.41 -10.38
C SER A 134 -0.01 -17.88 -10.57
N GLY A 135 0.63 -17.36 -9.51
CA GLY A 135 2.00 -16.84 -9.58
C GLY A 135 2.10 -15.41 -10.11
N PHE A 136 1.04 -14.60 -9.97
CA PHE A 136 1.06 -13.16 -10.32
C PHE A 136 1.23 -12.90 -11.82
N ALA A 137 0.62 -13.74 -12.66
CA ALA A 137 0.81 -13.73 -14.11
C ALA A 137 0.44 -12.41 -14.81
N LYS A 138 -0.62 -11.72 -14.38
CA LYS A 138 -1.01 -10.41 -14.95
C LYS A 138 -0.05 -9.32 -14.49
N THR A 139 0.31 -9.32 -13.20
CA THR A 139 1.32 -8.39 -12.66
C THR A 139 2.66 -8.57 -13.37
N TRP A 140 3.08 -9.82 -13.60
CA TRP A 140 4.30 -10.13 -14.35
C TRP A 140 4.28 -9.55 -15.76
N GLN A 141 3.16 -9.70 -16.49
CA GLN A 141 3.01 -9.14 -17.83
C GLN A 141 3.15 -7.61 -17.84
N ILE A 142 2.56 -6.90 -16.87
CA ILE A 142 2.68 -5.44 -16.78
C ILE A 142 4.10 -5.00 -16.43
N VAL A 143 4.72 -5.64 -15.43
CA VAL A 143 6.10 -5.32 -15.06
C VAL A 143 7.07 -5.65 -16.20
N SER A 144 6.86 -6.75 -16.90
CA SER A 144 7.60 -7.10 -18.12
C SER A 144 7.39 -6.09 -19.24
N ALA A 145 6.15 -5.60 -19.42
CA ALA A 145 5.83 -4.56 -20.39
C ALA A 145 6.56 -3.24 -20.09
N LEU A 146 6.67 -2.86 -18.82
CA LEU A 146 7.46 -1.70 -18.40
C LEU A 146 8.94 -1.87 -18.73
N ARG A 147 9.50 -3.04 -18.43
CA ARG A 147 10.91 -3.35 -18.71
C ARG A 147 11.23 -3.38 -20.20
N ASN A 148 10.27 -3.77 -21.03
CA ASN A 148 10.43 -3.82 -22.48
C ASN A 148 9.87 -2.56 -23.18
N SER A 149 9.57 -1.51 -22.44
CA SER A 149 9.07 -0.26 -23.02
C SER A 149 10.19 0.47 -23.76
N ASP A 150 9.87 1.10 -24.90
CA ASP A 150 10.81 1.99 -25.61
C ASP A 150 10.96 3.36 -24.92
N LEU A 151 10.26 3.57 -23.81
CA LEU A 151 10.33 4.79 -23.02
C LEU A 151 11.52 4.75 -22.06
N SER A 152 12.12 5.92 -21.83
CA SER A 152 13.15 6.08 -20.81
C SER A 152 12.50 6.13 -19.42
N ILE A 153 12.42 4.97 -18.76
CA ILE A 153 11.78 4.80 -17.46
C ILE A 153 12.84 4.66 -16.37
N SER A 154 12.66 5.36 -15.27
CA SER A 154 13.49 5.22 -14.06
C SER A 154 12.63 5.14 -12.81
N ALA A 155 13.21 4.72 -11.69
CA ALA A 155 12.65 4.89 -10.36
C ALA A 155 13.74 5.22 -9.35
N HIS A 156 13.36 5.83 -8.24
CA HIS A 156 14.27 6.10 -7.13
C HIS A 156 13.58 5.82 -5.80
N LYS A 157 14.32 5.89 -4.69
CA LYS A 157 13.83 5.55 -3.33
C LYS A 157 12.52 6.24 -2.88
N ARG A 158 12.15 7.38 -3.47
CA ARG A 158 10.90 8.09 -3.16
C ARG A 158 9.69 7.52 -3.91
N CYS A 159 9.90 6.79 -5.01
CA CYS A 159 8.85 6.06 -5.70
C CYS A 159 8.41 4.89 -4.82
N GLY A 160 7.12 4.82 -4.52
CA GLY A 160 6.48 3.80 -3.70
C GLY A 160 5.90 2.65 -4.51
N LEU A 161 5.76 1.52 -3.82
CA LEU A 161 4.77 0.50 -4.14
C LEU A 161 3.67 0.63 -3.09
N HIS A 162 2.46 0.98 -3.50
CA HIS A 162 1.31 0.98 -2.60
C HIS A 162 0.52 -0.31 -2.80
N ILE A 163 0.05 -0.92 -1.71
CA ILE A 163 -0.76 -2.13 -1.77
C ILE A 163 -2.07 -1.87 -1.05
N HIS A 164 -3.17 -1.98 -1.78
CA HIS A 164 -4.52 -1.86 -1.25
C HIS A 164 -5.06 -3.25 -0.96
N VAL A 165 -5.59 -3.48 0.23
CA VAL A 165 -6.20 -4.76 0.60
C VAL A 165 -7.62 -4.52 1.08
N GLY A 166 -8.57 -5.22 0.46
CA GLY A 166 -10.00 -5.18 0.77
C GLY A 166 -10.53 -6.55 1.18
N VAL A 167 -11.80 -6.56 1.58
CA VAL A 167 -12.54 -7.77 1.97
C VAL A 167 -13.81 -7.85 1.13
N LYS A 168 -14.07 -9.00 0.49
CA LYS A 168 -15.22 -9.17 -0.43
C LYS A 168 -16.57 -8.92 0.23
N THR A 169 -16.72 -9.26 1.51
CA THR A 169 -17.93 -8.99 2.32
C THR A 169 -18.00 -7.56 2.86
N GLY A 170 -17.02 -6.71 2.54
CA GLY A 170 -16.86 -5.37 3.06
C GLY A 170 -15.95 -5.31 4.28
N MET A 171 -15.25 -4.18 4.42
CA MET A 171 -14.38 -3.86 5.54
C MET A 171 -15.23 -3.36 6.71
N THR A 172 -15.17 -4.05 7.85
CA THR A 172 -15.76 -3.57 9.11
C THR A 172 -14.73 -2.81 9.93
N LEU A 173 -15.19 -1.97 10.84
CA LEU A 173 -14.32 -1.28 11.78
C LEU A 173 -13.47 -2.24 12.60
N SER A 174 -14.04 -3.39 13.00
CA SER A 174 -13.34 -4.41 13.77
C SER A 174 -12.18 -5.02 12.98
N ILE A 175 -12.39 -5.33 11.70
CA ILE A 175 -11.33 -5.85 10.82
C ILE A 175 -10.23 -4.80 10.67
N ALA A 176 -10.58 -3.53 10.43
CA ALA A 176 -9.61 -2.46 10.27
C ALA A 176 -8.76 -2.27 11.55
N LYS A 177 -9.39 -2.20 12.74
CA LYS A 177 -8.67 -2.09 14.04
C LYS A 177 -7.72 -3.26 14.28
N LYS A 178 -8.17 -4.49 14.00
CA LYS A 178 -7.35 -5.71 14.08
C LYS A 178 -6.13 -5.64 13.16
N ALA A 179 -6.33 -5.25 11.90
CA ALA A 179 -5.25 -5.13 10.92
C ALA A 179 -4.24 -4.05 11.32
N VAL A 180 -4.70 -2.86 11.73
CA VAL A 180 -3.84 -1.78 12.25
C VAL A 180 -3.02 -2.25 13.46
N THR A 181 -3.63 -3.02 14.37
CA THR A 181 -2.94 -3.59 15.53
C THR A 181 -1.80 -4.53 15.11
N LEU A 182 -2.03 -5.41 14.13
CA LEU A 182 -0.98 -6.28 13.59
C LEU A 182 0.12 -5.48 12.90
N VAL A 183 -0.23 -4.44 12.15
CA VAL A 183 0.74 -3.55 11.50
C VAL A 183 1.62 -2.86 12.55
N MET A 184 1.06 -2.31 13.61
CA MET A 184 1.84 -1.67 14.69
C MET A 184 2.83 -2.62 15.39
N LEU A 185 2.55 -3.93 15.41
CA LEU A 185 3.48 -4.94 15.92
C LEU A 185 4.62 -5.26 14.93
N LEU A 186 4.37 -5.08 13.63
CA LEU A 186 5.25 -5.49 12.54
C LEU A 186 6.05 -4.35 11.90
N GLU A 187 5.62 -3.10 12.10
CA GLU A 187 6.08 -1.94 11.36
C GLU A 187 7.60 -1.77 11.38
N GLN A 188 8.17 -1.73 12.58
CA GLN A 188 9.60 -1.58 12.78
C GLN A 188 10.41 -2.87 12.53
N PRO A 189 10.04 -4.03 13.10
CA PRO A 189 10.87 -5.24 12.99
C PRO A 189 10.72 -6.00 11.67
N LEU A 190 9.70 -5.72 10.85
CA LEU A 190 9.43 -6.40 9.58
C LEU A 190 9.31 -5.41 8.42
N PHE A 191 8.42 -4.42 8.47
CA PHE A 191 8.21 -3.53 7.31
C PHE A 191 9.40 -2.60 7.05
N ALA A 192 9.94 -1.95 8.08
CA ALA A 192 11.11 -1.10 7.92
C ALA A 192 12.32 -1.91 7.41
N ALA A 193 12.50 -3.14 7.91
CA ALA A 193 13.55 -4.05 7.44
C ALA A 193 13.38 -4.39 5.94
N PHE A 194 12.16 -4.63 5.47
CA PHE A 194 11.88 -5.02 4.09
C PHE A 194 11.80 -3.85 3.10
N SER A 195 11.86 -2.61 3.57
CA SER A 195 11.76 -1.42 2.72
C SER A 195 13.12 -0.87 2.23
N SER A 196 14.25 -1.43 2.66
CA SER A 196 15.59 -0.83 2.61
C SER A 196 15.76 0.35 3.55
N THR A 197 16.97 0.51 4.11
CA THR A 197 17.31 1.62 5.02
C THR A 197 17.02 2.99 4.41
N ALA A 198 17.37 3.18 3.12
CA ALA A 198 17.19 4.46 2.43
C ALA A 198 15.72 4.89 2.31
N ARG A 199 14.77 3.95 2.27
CA ARG A 199 13.33 4.22 2.28
C ARG A 199 12.82 4.40 3.71
N ALA A 200 13.20 3.49 4.61
CA ALA A 200 12.71 3.46 5.99
C ALA A 200 13.15 4.67 6.84
N GLU A 201 14.28 5.29 6.48
CA GLU A 201 14.80 6.49 7.14
C GLU A 201 14.33 7.80 6.49
N ASP A 202 13.60 7.78 5.38
CA ASP A 202 13.05 9.00 4.76
C ASP A 202 11.70 9.35 5.40
N PRO A 203 11.63 10.36 6.30
CA PRO A 203 10.41 10.70 7.02
C PRO A 203 9.32 11.29 6.12
N THR A 204 9.64 11.59 4.86
CA THR A 204 8.63 12.03 3.89
C THR A 204 7.74 10.88 3.46
N TRP A 205 8.28 9.65 3.42
CA TRP A 205 7.64 8.51 2.76
C TRP A 205 7.49 7.28 3.66
N PHE A 206 8.23 7.23 4.77
CA PHE A 206 8.10 6.20 5.80
C PHE A 206 7.77 6.83 7.16
N ASN A 207 6.48 6.81 7.51
CA ASN A 207 5.96 7.40 8.75
C ASN A 207 5.29 6.31 9.59
N TYR A 208 5.93 5.96 10.70
CA TYR A 208 5.43 4.96 11.64
C TYR A 208 4.10 5.41 12.26
N ILE A 209 3.11 4.52 12.31
CA ILE A 209 1.83 4.79 12.99
C ILE A 209 2.10 5.19 14.45
N GLY A 210 2.92 4.40 15.15
CA GLY A 210 3.23 4.61 16.57
C GLY A 210 4.06 5.84 16.90
N ASP A 211 4.53 6.59 15.90
CA ASP A 211 5.30 7.82 16.10
C ASP A 211 4.62 9.06 15.51
N LYS A 212 4.06 8.95 14.31
CA LYS A 212 3.62 10.10 13.51
C LYS A 212 2.11 10.24 13.35
N SER A 213 1.33 9.20 13.65
CA SER A 213 -0.14 9.31 13.54
C SER A 213 -0.71 10.29 14.58
N CYS A 214 -1.87 10.89 14.30
CA CYS A 214 -2.61 11.68 15.28
C CYS A 214 -2.86 10.87 16.56
N PHE A 215 -3.12 9.55 16.47
CA PHE A 215 -3.23 8.69 17.65
C PHE A 215 -1.93 8.61 18.48
N ALA A 216 -0.77 8.61 17.83
CA ALA A 216 0.52 8.61 18.54
C ALA A 216 0.81 9.96 19.20
N ILE A 217 0.35 11.06 18.61
CA ILE A 217 0.45 12.41 19.16
C ILE A 217 -0.47 12.56 20.37
N ASP A 218 -1.73 12.12 20.26
CA ASP A 218 -2.68 12.11 21.37
C ASP A 218 -2.16 11.25 22.53
N ALA A 219 -1.57 10.10 22.22
CA ALA A 219 -0.95 9.24 23.22
C ALA A 219 0.25 9.93 23.90
N GLU A 220 1.10 10.62 23.15
CA GLU A 220 2.22 11.39 23.68
C GLU A 220 1.73 12.50 24.63
N ASP A 221 0.68 13.23 24.25
CA ASP A 221 0.07 14.26 25.09
C ASP A 221 -0.51 13.67 26.38
N ALA A 222 -1.20 12.52 26.29
CA ALA A 222 -1.71 11.80 27.45
C ALA A 222 -0.60 11.36 28.41
N VAL A 223 0.56 10.92 27.88
CA VAL A 223 1.74 10.61 28.71
C VAL A 223 2.23 11.84 29.46
N ARG A 224 2.34 13.00 28.79
CA ARG A 224 2.80 14.27 29.41
C ARG A 224 1.87 14.75 30.52
N HIS A 225 0.57 14.49 30.38
CA HIS A 225 -0.45 14.81 31.38
C HIS A 225 -0.64 13.70 32.43
N CYS A 226 0.28 12.73 32.53
CA CYS A 226 0.24 11.64 33.50
C CYS A 226 -1.07 10.84 33.47
N TYR A 227 -1.69 10.69 32.30
CA TYR A 227 -2.90 9.89 32.14
C TYR A 227 -2.60 8.45 32.56
N SER A 228 -3.45 7.88 33.43
CA SER A 228 -3.30 6.50 33.90
C SER A 228 -4.25 5.57 33.15
N ILE A 229 -3.73 4.51 32.56
CA ILE A 229 -4.54 3.46 31.95
C ILE A 229 -4.79 2.32 32.94
N THR A 230 -6.05 1.99 33.11
CA THR A 230 -6.55 0.92 33.98
C THR A 230 -7.42 -0.02 33.16
N LYS A 231 -7.79 -1.16 33.74
CA LYS A 231 -8.74 -2.07 33.08
C LYS A 231 -10.08 -1.39 32.78
N ASP A 232 -10.49 -0.44 33.61
CA ASP A 232 -11.82 0.18 33.57
C ASP A 232 -11.93 1.30 32.53
N ASN A 233 -10.80 1.94 32.17
CA ASN A 233 -10.76 2.99 31.15
C ASN A 233 -10.08 2.56 29.83
N THR A 234 -9.52 1.35 29.75
CA THR A 234 -9.05 0.75 28.50
C THR A 234 -10.23 0.34 27.63
N ALA A 235 -10.10 0.47 26.31
CA ALA A 235 -11.06 -0.08 25.36
C ALA A 235 -11.34 -1.57 25.64
N ALA A 236 -12.59 -1.90 25.98
CA ALA A 236 -12.98 -3.29 26.27
C ALA A 236 -12.70 -4.23 25.09
N ASP A 237 -12.88 -3.75 23.85
CA ASP A 237 -12.57 -4.51 22.65
C ASP A 237 -11.07 -4.73 22.43
N LEU A 238 -10.19 -3.80 22.85
CA LEU A 238 -8.75 -4.03 22.84
C LEU A 238 -8.41 -5.20 23.76
N LEU A 239 -8.89 -5.17 25.01
CA LEU A 239 -8.65 -6.23 25.98
C LEU A 239 -9.21 -7.59 25.55
N LYS A 240 -10.30 -7.59 24.77
CA LYS A 240 -10.87 -8.80 24.18
C LYS A 240 -9.96 -9.40 23.10
N HIS A 241 -9.33 -8.57 22.27
CA HIS A 241 -8.56 -9.02 21.11
C HIS A 241 -7.06 -9.17 21.37
N LEU A 242 -6.51 -8.39 22.30
CA LEU A 242 -5.12 -8.43 22.73
C LEU A 242 -5.08 -8.23 24.25
N PRO A 243 -5.30 -9.29 25.05
CA PRO A 243 -5.47 -9.21 26.51
C PRO A 243 -4.13 -8.98 27.23
N ILE A 244 -3.51 -7.83 26.99
CA ILE A 244 -2.22 -7.43 27.56
C ILE A 244 -2.39 -6.12 28.31
N ARG A 245 -1.53 -5.90 29.31
CA ARG A 245 -1.40 -4.62 30.02
C ARG A 245 -0.06 -3.96 29.65
N PRO A 246 0.06 -2.64 29.76
CA PRO A 246 1.33 -1.95 29.52
C PRO A 246 2.50 -2.54 30.32
N SER A 247 2.26 -2.97 31.57
CA SER A 247 3.29 -3.57 32.43
C SER A 247 3.83 -4.91 31.93
N GLN A 248 3.16 -5.55 30.97
CA GLN A 248 3.59 -6.80 30.35
C GLN A 248 4.39 -6.57 29.06
N ILE A 249 4.61 -5.30 28.68
CA ILE A 249 5.32 -4.91 27.46
C ILE A 249 6.67 -4.30 27.85
N LYS A 250 7.76 -4.90 27.38
CA LYS A 250 9.11 -4.36 27.59
C LYS A 250 9.37 -3.19 26.63
N PRO A 251 9.95 -2.07 27.10
CA PRO A 251 10.50 -1.04 26.23
C PRO A 251 11.56 -1.62 25.29
N ALA A 252 11.43 -1.34 24.00
CA ALA A 252 12.36 -1.80 22.96
C ALA A 252 12.22 -0.95 21.70
N MET A 253 13.16 -1.09 20.77
CA MET A 253 13.17 -0.32 19.51
C MET A 253 11.84 -0.39 18.74
N TRP A 254 11.16 -1.55 18.75
CA TRP A 254 9.90 -1.75 18.01
C TRP A 254 8.71 -0.97 18.58
N ASN A 255 8.79 -0.51 19.83
CA ASN A 255 7.81 0.39 20.46
C ASN A 255 8.42 1.75 20.80
N HIS A 256 9.46 2.15 20.08
CA HIS A 256 10.20 3.41 20.28
C HIS A 256 10.65 3.60 21.74
N TYR A 257 10.98 2.51 22.42
CA TYR A 257 11.36 2.47 23.83
C TYR A 257 10.31 3.06 24.79
N SER A 258 9.04 3.16 24.37
CA SER A 258 7.93 3.62 25.18
C SER A 258 6.73 2.68 25.06
N ALA A 259 6.81 1.57 25.80
CA ALA A 259 5.73 0.59 25.91
C ALA A 259 4.38 1.22 26.29
N TYR A 260 4.42 2.24 27.16
CA TYR A 260 3.23 2.93 27.64
C TYR A 260 2.58 3.79 26.55
N LYS A 261 3.37 4.63 25.84
CA LYS A 261 2.87 5.42 24.70
C LYS A 261 2.29 4.51 23.62
N TRP A 262 3.04 3.47 23.24
CA TRP A 262 2.60 2.52 22.21
C TRP A 262 1.26 1.86 22.56
N TYR A 263 1.08 1.48 23.83
CA TYR A 263 -0.19 0.92 24.30
C TYR A 263 -1.32 1.95 24.30
N LEU A 264 -1.06 3.20 24.71
CA LEU A 264 -2.05 4.28 24.62
C LEU A 264 -2.48 4.57 23.17
N THR A 265 -1.55 4.52 22.22
CA THR A 265 -1.87 4.64 20.79
C THR A 265 -2.85 3.54 20.35
N LEU A 266 -2.62 2.29 20.75
CA LEU A 266 -3.59 1.21 20.51
C LEU A 266 -4.93 1.48 21.20
N ASP A 267 -4.92 1.91 22.45
CA ASP A 267 -6.16 2.21 23.17
C ASP A 267 -7.00 3.29 22.46
N HIS A 268 -6.37 4.36 21.97
CA HIS A 268 -7.03 5.37 21.14
C HIS A 268 -7.60 4.79 19.84
N ILE A 269 -6.82 3.97 19.12
CA ILE A 269 -7.28 3.26 17.92
C ILE A 269 -8.50 2.38 18.22
N TRP A 270 -8.55 1.73 19.37
CA TRP A 270 -9.67 0.83 19.70
C TRP A 270 -10.90 1.58 20.24
N LYS A 271 -10.76 2.81 20.75
CA LYS A 271 -11.86 3.67 21.23
C LYS A 271 -12.65 4.37 20.13
N ILE A 272 -12.09 4.53 18.94
CA ILE A 272 -12.78 5.24 17.86
C ILE A 272 -14.09 4.55 17.44
N PRO A 273 -15.13 5.32 17.07
CA PRO A 273 -16.48 4.78 16.85
C PRO A 273 -16.76 4.30 15.41
N ASN A 274 -15.99 4.74 14.41
CA ASN A 274 -16.24 4.44 13.00
C ASN A 274 -14.95 4.47 12.16
N THR A 275 -15.02 3.94 10.95
CA THR A 275 -13.87 3.81 10.03
C THR A 275 -13.31 5.17 9.58
N TRP A 276 -14.13 6.22 9.50
CA TRP A 276 -13.66 7.56 9.17
C TRP A 276 -12.74 8.13 10.25
N ARG A 277 -13.09 7.97 11.53
CA ARG A 277 -12.24 8.39 12.65
C ARG A 277 -10.95 7.58 12.70
N LEU A 278 -10.98 6.31 12.29
CA LEU A 278 -9.76 5.51 12.13
C LEU A 278 -8.87 6.10 11.03
N PHE A 279 -9.45 6.42 9.87
CA PHE A 279 -8.75 7.07 8.76
C PHE A 279 -8.09 8.38 9.21
N THR A 280 -8.85 9.31 9.78
CA THR A 280 -8.32 10.63 10.19
C THR A 280 -7.27 10.51 11.30
N GLY A 281 -7.43 9.56 12.22
CA GLY A 281 -6.48 9.36 13.30
C GLY A 281 -5.16 8.72 12.85
N LEU A 282 -5.15 8.05 11.69
CA LEU A 282 -3.95 7.49 11.04
C LEU A 282 -3.21 8.51 10.14
N LEU A 283 -3.75 9.71 9.97
CA LEU A 283 -3.02 10.81 9.32
C LEU A 283 -1.92 11.33 10.25
N THR A 284 -0.94 12.02 9.66
CA THR A 284 0.07 12.80 10.38
C THR A 284 -0.48 14.16 10.81
N ASP A 285 0.22 14.86 11.69
CA ASP A 285 -0.15 16.21 12.19
C ASP A 285 -0.37 17.26 11.09
N ASN A 286 0.37 17.15 9.98
CA ASN A 286 0.21 18.02 8.82
C ASN A 286 -0.88 17.54 7.83
N GLY A 287 -1.67 16.52 8.18
CA GLY A 287 -2.73 15.94 7.35
C GLY A 287 -2.24 14.97 6.27
N GLY A 288 -0.95 14.66 6.22
CA GLY A 288 -0.38 13.62 5.36
C GLY A 288 -0.79 12.21 5.79
N LYS A 289 -0.59 11.22 4.90
CA LYS A 289 -0.79 9.81 5.25
C LYS A 289 0.45 9.28 6.01
N THR A 290 0.24 8.49 7.06
CA THR A 290 1.29 7.59 7.56
C THR A 290 1.59 6.48 6.55
N SER A 291 2.52 5.57 6.85
CA SER A 291 2.83 4.45 5.97
C SER A 291 1.75 3.35 5.93
N LEU A 292 0.71 3.49 6.75
CA LEU A 292 -0.54 2.76 6.65
C LEU A 292 -1.70 3.76 6.53
N ALA A 293 -2.54 3.62 5.52
CA ALA A 293 -3.73 4.45 5.37
C ALA A 293 -5.00 3.61 5.22
N ILE A 294 -6.14 4.24 5.47
CA ILE A 294 -7.46 3.68 5.22
C ILE A 294 -8.07 4.47 4.05
N CYS A 295 -8.34 3.80 2.93
CA CYS A 295 -9.01 4.44 1.80
C CYS A 295 -10.51 4.22 1.94
N THR A 296 -11.17 5.17 2.60
CA THR A 296 -12.60 5.08 2.88
C THR A 296 -13.41 5.17 1.59
N ARG A 297 -14.32 4.21 1.40
CA ARG A 297 -15.21 4.14 0.23
C ARG A 297 -16.63 3.79 0.67
N THR A 298 -17.63 4.17 -0.10
CA THR A 298 -19.01 3.68 0.03
C THR A 298 -19.11 2.21 -0.44
N LYS A 299 -20.28 1.59 -0.26
CA LYS A 299 -20.56 0.22 -0.75
C LYS A 299 -20.51 0.12 -2.28
N ASP A 300 -20.87 1.18 -3.00
CA ASP A 300 -20.74 1.27 -4.47
C ASP A 300 -19.32 1.68 -4.91
N GLY A 301 -18.37 1.86 -3.97
CA GLY A 301 -16.95 2.05 -4.25
C GLY A 301 -16.47 3.49 -4.39
N LYS A 302 -17.35 4.48 -4.23
CA LYS A 302 -17.02 5.91 -4.32
C LYS A 302 -16.22 6.36 -3.11
N SER A 303 -15.24 7.24 -3.33
CA SER A 303 -14.53 7.91 -2.23
C SER A 303 -15.49 8.76 -1.41
N VAL A 304 -15.28 8.79 -0.09
CA VAL A 304 -16.16 9.45 0.89
C VAL A 304 -15.42 10.55 1.65
N GLY A 305 -16.14 11.61 1.99
CA GLY A 305 -15.72 12.61 2.97
C GLY A 305 -16.43 12.44 4.33
N GLU A 306 -16.16 13.33 5.28
CA GLU A 306 -16.78 13.30 6.63
C GLU A 306 -18.31 13.37 6.56
N TRP A 307 -18.86 14.13 5.61
CA TRP A 307 -20.30 14.30 5.42
C TRP A 307 -21.02 13.05 4.91
N ASP A 308 -20.27 12.07 4.37
CA ASP A 308 -20.81 10.84 3.80
C ASP A 308 -20.84 9.68 4.82
N VAL A 309 -20.27 9.87 6.01
CA VAL A 309 -20.09 8.81 7.02
C VAL A 309 -21.43 8.30 7.54
N TYR A 310 -22.38 9.20 7.80
CA TYR A 310 -23.67 8.83 8.36
C TYR A 310 -24.79 8.94 7.33
N GLY A 311 -25.69 7.95 7.33
CA GLY A 311 -26.97 8.03 6.64
C GLY A 311 -27.89 9.08 7.24
N LEU A 312 -28.95 9.43 6.51
CA LEU A 312 -30.03 10.28 7.04
C LEU A 312 -30.72 9.65 8.26
N ASP A 313 -30.59 8.34 8.42
CA ASP A 313 -31.05 7.53 9.56
C ASP A 313 -29.99 7.35 10.66
N GLY A 314 -28.82 7.98 10.53
CA GLY A 314 -27.69 7.87 11.47
C GLY A 314 -26.87 6.59 11.33
N THR A 315 -27.13 5.74 10.33
CA THR A 315 -26.34 4.52 10.10
C THR A 315 -24.94 4.82 9.60
N ASP A 316 -23.91 4.11 10.10
CA ASP A 316 -22.55 4.21 9.57
C ASP A 316 -22.47 3.57 8.18
N ARG A 317 -22.31 4.40 7.15
CA ARG A 317 -22.25 3.97 5.74
C ARG A 317 -20.93 3.29 5.37
N LEU A 318 -19.91 3.42 6.22
CA LEU A 318 -18.59 2.81 5.99
C LEU A 318 -18.50 1.40 6.56
N GLU A 319 -19.42 1.01 7.44
CA GLU A 319 -19.43 -0.33 8.01
C GLU A 319 -19.77 -1.38 6.94
N GLY A 320 -18.82 -2.29 6.69
CA GLY A 320 -18.94 -3.29 5.64
C GLY A 320 -18.90 -2.69 4.23
N SER A 321 -18.21 -1.57 4.04
CA SER A 321 -18.06 -0.93 2.72
C SER A 321 -16.85 -1.46 1.94
N GLN A 322 -16.66 -0.99 0.71
CA GLN A 322 -15.49 -1.33 -0.13
C GLN A 322 -14.20 -0.60 0.30
N THR A 323 -14.12 -0.16 1.56
CA THR A 323 -12.93 0.46 2.14
C THR A 323 -11.74 -0.51 2.08
N THR A 324 -10.56 0.02 1.76
CA THR A 324 -9.31 -0.75 1.73
C THR A 324 -8.30 -0.24 2.74
N ILE A 325 -7.38 -1.12 3.16
CA ILE A 325 -6.17 -0.74 3.87
C ILE A 325 -5.04 -0.58 2.86
N GLU A 326 -4.40 0.58 2.86
CA GLU A 326 -3.29 0.94 1.97
C GLU A 326 -1.96 0.84 2.72
N PHE A 327 -1.10 -0.07 2.27
CA PHE A 327 0.26 -0.26 2.77
C PHE A 327 1.23 0.50 1.88
N ARG A 328 1.97 1.46 2.44
CA ARG A 328 2.85 2.39 1.70
C ARG A 328 4.34 2.24 2.03
N TYR A 329 4.66 1.16 2.75
CA TYR A 329 6.01 0.84 3.20
C TYR A 329 7.00 0.54 2.06
N PRO A 330 6.67 -0.31 1.07
CA PRO A 330 7.69 -0.75 0.13
C PRO A 330 8.13 0.36 -0.84
N PRO A 331 9.41 0.38 -1.21
CA PRO A 331 9.83 1.10 -2.40
C PRO A 331 9.22 0.46 -3.65
N MET A 332 9.10 1.25 -4.71
CA MET A 332 8.82 0.76 -6.06
C MET A 332 9.79 -0.37 -6.44
N SER A 333 9.33 -1.33 -7.25
CA SER A 333 10.19 -2.40 -7.79
C SER A 333 9.73 -2.88 -9.17
N PHE A 334 10.69 -3.23 -10.02
CA PHE A 334 10.47 -3.95 -11.28
C PHE A 334 10.65 -5.47 -11.14
N ASP A 335 10.75 -5.96 -9.89
CA ASP A 335 10.79 -7.38 -9.56
C ASP A 335 9.41 -7.88 -9.14
N THR A 336 8.77 -8.67 -9.99
CA THR A 336 7.45 -9.25 -9.70
C THR A 336 7.45 -10.12 -8.45
N GLU A 337 8.55 -10.80 -8.14
CA GLU A 337 8.63 -11.63 -6.94
C GLU A 337 8.63 -10.76 -5.67
N PHE A 338 9.30 -9.61 -5.72
CA PHE A 338 9.26 -8.62 -4.64
C PHE A 338 7.85 -8.08 -4.40
N ILE A 339 7.16 -7.67 -5.46
CA ILE A 339 5.78 -7.18 -5.37
C ILE A 339 4.87 -8.28 -4.80
N LYS A 340 5.00 -9.51 -5.29
CA LYS A 340 4.21 -10.66 -4.83
C LYS A 340 4.39 -10.92 -3.34
N ASN A 341 5.64 -10.94 -2.84
CA ASN A 341 5.91 -11.22 -1.43
C ASN A 341 5.30 -10.13 -0.52
N TRP A 342 5.42 -8.86 -0.91
CA TRP A 342 4.76 -7.76 -0.19
C TRP A 342 3.24 -7.86 -0.20
N VAL A 343 2.63 -8.16 -1.36
CA VAL A 343 1.18 -8.36 -1.45
C VAL A 343 0.72 -9.51 -0.57
N GLU A 344 1.44 -10.63 -0.55
CA GLU A 344 1.10 -11.78 0.28
C GLU A 344 1.17 -11.43 1.78
N ILE A 345 2.17 -10.65 2.22
CA ILE A 345 2.25 -10.16 3.60
C ILE A 345 1.04 -9.28 3.94
N SER A 346 0.75 -8.28 3.11
CA SER A 346 -0.37 -7.35 3.32
C SER A 346 -1.72 -8.09 3.34
N CYS A 347 -1.95 -8.98 2.37
CA CYS A 347 -3.15 -9.82 2.31
C CYS A 347 -3.27 -10.73 3.53
N ARG A 348 -2.15 -11.29 4.01
CA ARG A 348 -2.16 -12.18 5.17
C ARG A 348 -2.56 -11.45 6.44
N ILE A 349 -2.10 -10.22 6.64
CA ILE A 349 -2.45 -9.39 7.80
C ILE A 349 -3.96 -9.14 7.83
N VAL A 350 -4.54 -8.71 6.70
CA VAL A 350 -5.99 -8.48 6.63
C VAL A 350 -6.77 -9.78 6.75
N ALA A 351 -6.28 -10.90 6.17
CA ALA A 351 -6.89 -12.21 6.34
C ALA A 351 -6.94 -12.65 7.82
N ILE A 352 -5.87 -12.44 8.58
CA ILE A 352 -5.88 -12.71 10.03
C ILE A 352 -6.91 -11.82 10.74
N ALA A 353 -7.03 -10.56 10.32
CA ALA A 353 -7.99 -9.62 10.90
C ALA A 353 -9.46 -9.98 10.64
N THR A 354 -9.78 -10.74 9.58
CA THR A 354 -11.15 -11.21 9.32
C THR A 354 -11.57 -12.40 10.18
N HIS A 355 -10.63 -13.09 10.82
CA HIS A 355 -10.93 -14.21 11.69
C HIS A 355 -11.57 -13.80 13.03
N ASP A 356 -12.13 -14.78 13.72
CA ASP A 356 -12.71 -14.61 15.05
C ASP A 356 -11.69 -14.12 16.08
N THR A 357 -12.21 -13.67 17.23
CA THR A 357 -11.37 -13.15 18.32
C THR A 357 -10.34 -14.18 18.79
N PRO A 358 -10.68 -15.45 19.10
CA PRO A 358 -9.69 -16.43 19.57
C PRO A 358 -8.51 -16.62 18.61
N PHE A 359 -8.77 -16.76 17.31
CA PHE A 359 -7.71 -16.91 16.32
C PHE A 359 -6.85 -15.65 16.21
N PHE A 360 -7.49 -14.48 16.11
CA PHE A 360 -6.78 -13.21 16.05
C PHE A 360 -5.87 -13.01 17.26
N SER A 361 -6.41 -13.22 18.47
CA SER A 361 -5.67 -13.08 19.74
C SER A 361 -4.48 -14.01 19.83
N GLN A 362 -4.63 -15.26 19.36
CA GLN A 362 -3.52 -16.21 19.32
C GLN A 362 -2.38 -15.71 18.43
N VAL A 363 -2.69 -15.21 17.23
CA VAL A 363 -1.67 -14.69 16.31
C VAL A 363 -1.01 -13.43 16.87
N ALA A 364 -1.81 -12.47 17.35
CA ALA A 364 -1.27 -11.22 17.91
C ALA A 364 -0.40 -11.48 19.15
N ALA A 365 -0.79 -12.41 20.02
CA ALA A 365 0.02 -12.84 21.17
C ALA A 365 1.32 -13.54 20.73
N GLY A 366 1.26 -14.38 19.69
CA GLY A 366 2.45 -15.03 19.11
C GLY A 366 3.45 -14.02 18.54
N LEU A 367 2.96 -13.00 17.83
CA LEU A 367 3.80 -11.90 17.35
C LEU A 367 4.43 -11.14 18.52
N LEU A 368 3.64 -10.73 19.51
CA LEU A 368 4.15 -10.02 20.68
C LEU A 368 5.18 -10.85 21.46
N HIS A 369 4.97 -12.16 21.58
CA HIS A 369 5.95 -13.06 22.17
C HIS A 369 7.30 -12.99 21.44
N GLU A 370 7.30 -13.08 20.10
CA GLU A 370 8.54 -13.01 19.30
C GLU A 370 9.23 -11.65 19.36
N LEU A 371 8.47 -10.56 19.56
CA LEU A 371 9.02 -9.20 19.75
C LEU A 371 9.70 -9.01 21.09
N GLN A 372 9.19 -9.66 22.14
CA GLN A 372 9.69 -9.53 23.52
C GLN A 372 10.74 -10.59 23.88
N ARG A 373 10.95 -11.57 23.00
CA ARG A 373 11.94 -12.63 23.14
C ARG A 373 13.35 -12.08 22.93
N ASP A 374 14.24 -12.36 23.88
CA ASP A 374 15.65 -12.03 23.75
C ASP A 374 16.27 -12.77 22.56
N GLU A 375 17.12 -12.10 21.78
CA GLU A 375 17.78 -12.70 20.62
C GLU A 375 19.03 -13.47 21.08
N LYS A 376 19.08 -14.76 20.75
CA LYS A 376 20.30 -15.56 20.90
C LYS A 376 21.04 -15.63 19.56
N PRO A 377 22.39 -15.70 19.54
CA PRO A 377 23.16 -15.78 18.30
C PRO A 377 22.78 -16.95 17.37
N SER A 378 22.24 -18.04 17.93
CA SER A 378 21.77 -19.22 17.20
C SER A 378 20.37 -19.10 16.61
N ASP A 379 19.63 -18.04 16.96
CA ASP A 379 18.24 -17.89 16.54
C ASP A 379 18.16 -17.37 15.11
N LEU A 380 17.08 -17.74 14.41
CA LEU A 380 16.66 -17.02 13.22
C LEU A 380 16.48 -15.53 13.55
N PRO A 381 16.81 -14.60 12.64
CA PRO A 381 16.60 -13.18 12.87
C PRO A 381 15.12 -12.87 13.13
N LYS A 382 14.83 -11.82 13.90
CA LYS A 382 13.47 -11.51 14.38
C LYS A 382 12.44 -11.43 13.25
N TRP A 383 12.76 -10.77 12.14
CA TRP A 383 11.87 -10.69 10.97
C TRP A 383 11.47 -12.08 10.44
N ALA A 384 12.38 -13.06 10.45
CA ALA A 384 12.10 -14.41 9.97
C ALA A 384 11.16 -15.17 10.91
N ARG A 385 11.32 -14.97 12.23
CA ARG A 385 10.41 -15.55 13.24
C ARG A 385 9.01 -14.94 13.15
N LEU A 386 8.93 -13.63 12.89
CA LEU A 386 7.65 -12.95 12.65
C LEU A 386 6.96 -13.46 11.39
N LEU A 387 7.70 -13.73 10.30
CA LEU A 387 7.13 -14.40 9.12
C LEU A 387 6.58 -15.78 9.46
N ILE A 388 7.29 -16.58 10.27
CA ILE A 388 6.78 -17.89 10.71
C ILE A 388 5.50 -17.74 11.52
N ALA A 389 5.46 -16.79 12.47
CA ALA A 389 4.27 -16.50 13.28
C ALA A 389 3.08 -16.02 12.41
N LEU A 390 3.34 -15.32 11.31
CA LEU A 390 2.32 -14.97 10.31
C LEU A 390 1.92 -16.15 9.43
N GLY A 391 2.65 -17.27 9.43
CA GLY A 391 2.44 -18.39 8.52
C GLY A 391 3.01 -18.15 7.11
N LEU A 392 4.02 -17.29 6.99
CA LEU A 392 4.73 -16.89 5.76
C LEU A 392 6.20 -17.33 5.75
N GLY A 393 6.52 -18.41 6.49
CA GLY A 393 7.89 -18.91 6.60
C GLY A 393 8.52 -19.30 5.26
N HIS A 394 7.72 -19.61 4.22
CA HIS A 394 8.22 -19.90 2.87
C HIS A 394 8.92 -18.70 2.22
N GLN A 395 8.63 -17.47 2.66
CA GLN A 395 9.25 -16.26 2.10
C GLN A 395 10.66 -15.98 2.67
N ILE A 396 11.11 -16.70 3.69
CA ILE A 396 12.39 -16.42 4.37
C ILE A 396 13.57 -16.46 3.40
N GLY A 397 13.59 -17.43 2.48
CA GLY A 397 14.63 -17.56 1.47
C GLY A 397 14.72 -16.34 0.55
N PHE A 398 13.57 -15.84 0.10
CA PHE A 398 13.47 -14.63 -0.72
C PHE A 398 13.98 -13.40 0.05
N TRP A 399 13.45 -13.16 1.25
CA TRP A 399 13.82 -11.99 2.05
C TRP A 399 15.29 -11.99 2.47
N THR A 400 15.87 -13.16 2.73
CA THR A 400 17.32 -13.27 3.01
C THR A 400 18.16 -12.76 1.83
N GLN A 401 17.75 -13.09 0.59
CA GLN A 401 18.45 -12.60 -0.60
C GLN A 401 18.19 -11.12 -0.84
N GLN A 402 16.95 -10.67 -0.65
CA GLN A 402 16.59 -9.27 -0.86
C GLN A 402 17.26 -8.33 0.15
N LEU A 403 17.38 -8.74 1.41
CA LEU A 403 18.08 -7.96 2.44
C LEU A 403 19.57 -7.80 2.11
N ARG A 404 20.24 -8.85 1.61
CA ARG A 404 21.64 -8.76 1.13
C ARG A 404 21.80 -7.78 -0.03
N ARG A 405 20.80 -7.68 -0.92
CA ARG A 405 20.80 -6.69 -2.00
C ARG A 405 20.70 -5.27 -1.47
N PHE A 406 19.84 -5.03 -0.47
CA PHE A 406 19.77 -3.73 0.19
C PHE A 406 21.09 -3.36 0.87
N GLU A 407 21.75 -4.31 1.55
CA GLU A 407 23.09 -4.11 2.13
C GLU A 407 24.14 -3.79 1.06
N ALA A 408 24.01 -4.34 -0.14
CA ALA A 408 24.87 -4.04 -1.29
C ALA A 408 24.49 -2.73 -2.03
N GLY A 409 23.47 -1.99 -1.57
CA GLY A 409 23.02 -0.73 -2.17
C GLY A 409 22.00 -0.87 -3.30
N GLU A 410 21.60 -2.09 -3.67
CA GLU A 410 20.56 -2.35 -4.67
C GLU A 410 19.17 -2.20 -4.02
N THR A 411 18.69 -0.95 -3.94
CA THR A 411 17.40 -0.61 -3.32
C THR A 411 16.19 -0.92 -4.21
N ILE A 412 16.33 -0.80 -5.53
CA ILE A 412 15.31 -1.13 -6.53
C ILE A 412 15.96 -2.03 -7.58
N ARG A 413 15.43 -3.24 -7.72
CA ARG A 413 15.97 -4.25 -8.64
C ARG A 413 15.63 -3.93 -10.09
N PHE A 414 16.52 -4.35 -10.99
CA PHE A 414 16.41 -4.19 -12.45
C PHE A 414 16.51 -2.73 -12.90
N LEU A 415 17.31 -1.95 -12.20
CA LEU A 415 17.80 -0.66 -12.65
C LEU A 415 19.29 -0.75 -13.00
N ASP A 416 19.74 0.07 -13.94
CA ASP A 416 21.16 0.31 -14.18
C ASP A 416 21.75 1.27 -13.12
N SER A 417 23.04 1.62 -13.28
CA SER A 417 23.73 2.51 -12.35
C SER A 417 23.18 3.93 -12.32
N ASP A 418 22.48 4.37 -13.37
CA ASP A 418 21.88 5.70 -13.49
C ASP A 418 20.41 5.69 -13.04
N GLY A 419 19.88 4.53 -12.64
CA GLY A 419 18.52 4.36 -12.13
C GLY A 419 17.48 4.09 -13.22
N PHE A 420 17.90 3.81 -14.46
CA PHE A 420 17.00 3.48 -15.56
C PHE A 420 16.69 1.99 -15.61
N VAL A 421 15.48 1.66 -16.04
CA VAL A 421 14.98 0.30 -16.11
C VAL A 421 15.77 -0.54 -17.10
N LEU A 422 16.22 -1.72 -16.64
CA LEU A 422 16.85 -2.73 -17.48
C LEU A 422 15.80 -3.62 -18.17
N PRO A 423 16.00 -3.93 -19.46
CA PRO A 423 15.07 -4.78 -20.21
C PRO A 423 14.97 -6.19 -19.63
N ASN A 424 13.89 -6.89 -19.95
CA ASN A 424 13.84 -8.32 -19.72
C ASN A 424 14.80 -9.00 -20.69
N ILE A 425 15.99 -9.37 -20.21
CA ILE A 425 16.89 -10.21 -20.98
C ILE A 425 16.24 -11.58 -21.08
N SER A 426 15.59 -11.85 -22.22
CA SER A 426 15.28 -13.22 -22.61
C SER A 426 16.61 -13.89 -22.91
N TRP A 427 17.10 -14.69 -21.97
CA TRP A 427 18.08 -15.71 -22.31
C TRP A 427 17.36 -16.65 -23.29
N LYS A 428 17.66 -16.48 -24.58
CA LYS A 428 17.21 -17.40 -25.64
C LYS A 428 17.86 -18.75 -25.47
#